data_AF-A0A2N2SUN3-F1
#
_entry.id   AF-A0A2N2SUN3-F1
#
_cell.length_a   1.000
_cell.length_b   1.000
_cell.length_c   1.000
_cell.angle_alpha   90.00
_cell.angle_beta   90.00
_cell.angle_gamma   90.00
#
_symmetry.space_group_name_H-M   'P 1'
#
loop_
_entity.id
_entity.type
_entity.pdbx_description
1 polymer ?
#
loop_
_entity_poly.entity_id
_entity_poly.type
_entity_poly.pdbx_seq_one_letter_code
_entity_poly.pdbx_strand_id
1 'polypeptide(L)'
;DTGEGIAAEHIPRLTERFYRVDRSRSRETGGTGLGLAIVKHVLTRHGARLDVQSAPGKGSTFSAIFPAQRLLAAPPSASVIPFPGQAQAG
;
A
#
# COMPACT_ATOMS: atom_id res chain seq x y z
N ASP A 1 -5.23 3.98 5.36
CA ASP A 1 -4.89 5.16 6.17
C ASP A 1 -6.10 6.08 6.26
N THR A 2 -6.04 7.08 7.14
CA THR A 2 -7.06 8.12 7.32
C THR A 2 -6.55 9.49 6.86
N GLY A 3 -5.60 9.51 5.91
CA GLY A 3 -4.98 10.74 5.40
C GLY A 3 -5.88 11.53 4.45
N GLU A 4 -5.28 12.43 3.66
CA GLU A 4 -6.01 13.26 2.70
C GLU A 4 -6.62 12.50 1.52
N GLY A 5 -6.25 11.24 1.31
CA GLY A 5 -6.65 10.48 0.12
C GLY A 5 -5.96 10.98 -1.15
N ILE A 6 -6.28 10.35 -2.28
CA ILE A 6 -5.59 10.54 -3.56
C ILE A 6 -6.66 10.65 -4.65
N ALA A 7 -6.55 11.67 -5.50
CA ALA A 7 -7.45 11.85 -6.63
C ALA A 7 -7.28 10.74 -7.67
N ALA A 8 -8.38 10.37 -8.34
CA ALA A 8 -8.44 9.20 -9.21
C ALA A 8 -7.45 9.29 -10.40
N GLU A 9 -7.18 10.50 -10.92
CA GLU A 9 -6.21 10.71 -12.00
C GLU A 9 -4.77 10.33 -11.62
N HIS A 10 -4.45 10.32 -10.32
CA HIS A 10 -3.10 10.02 -9.84
C HIS A 10 -2.89 8.54 -9.56
N ILE A 11 -3.95 7.78 -9.28
CA ILE A 11 -3.89 6.38 -8.86
C ILE A 11 -3.07 5.50 -9.83
N PRO A 12 -3.27 5.56 -11.16
CA PRO A 12 -2.49 4.72 -12.10
C PRO A 12 -0.98 5.00 -12.03
N ARG A 13 -0.63 6.25 -11.73
CA ARG A 13 0.73 6.79 -11.76
C ARG A 13 1.48 6.59 -10.44
N LEU A 14 0.79 6.27 -9.34
CA LEU A 14 1.41 6.03 -8.02
C LEU A 14 2.51 4.96 -8.02
N THR A 15 2.49 4.06 -9.00
CA THR A 15 3.48 2.99 -9.15
C THR A 15 4.60 3.32 -10.13
N GLU A 16 4.57 4.49 -10.77
CA GLU A 16 5.68 5.02 -11.55
C GLU A 16 6.83 5.39 -10.61
N ARG A 17 8.06 5.06 -11.01
CA ARG A 17 9.24 5.47 -10.25
C ARG A 17 9.32 6.99 -10.22
N PHE A 18 9.61 7.54 -9.05
CA PHE A 18 9.78 8.98 -8.81
C PHE A 18 8.48 9.81 -8.92
N TYR A 19 7.33 9.20 -9.21
CA TYR A 19 6.05 9.91 -9.25
C TYR A 19 5.56 10.23 -7.84
N ARG A 20 5.00 11.44 -7.67
CA ARG A 20 4.50 11.96 -6.40
C ARG A 20 3.27 12.84 -6.67
N VAL A 21 2.20 12.62 -5.91
CA VAL A 21 0.94 13.38 -6.02
C VAL A 21 1.14 14.83 -5.59
N ASP A 22 1.85 15.04 -4.49
CA ASP A 22 2.07 16.38 -3.96
C ASP A 22 3.53 16.61 -3.57
N ARG A 23 4.12 17.70 -4.07
CA ARG A 23 5.51 18.12 -3.76
C ARG A 23 5.61 18.80 -2.39
N SER A 24 4.49 19.21 -1.79
CA SER A 24 4.40 20.01 -0.58
C SER A 24 4.61 19.19 0.71
N ARG A 25 3.85 18.10 0.96
CA ARG A 25 4.07 17.16 2.10
C ARG A 25 5.42 16.42 2.03
N SER A 26 5.92 16.32 0.82
CA SER A 26 7.09 15.58 0.40
C SER A 26 8.42 16.10 0.96
N ARG A 27 8.43 17.34 1.48
CA ARG A 27 9.60 17.96 2.13
C ARG A 27 9.80 17.51 3.59
N GLU A 28 8.76 17.05 4.29
CA GLU A 28 8.91 16.59 5.69
C GLU A 28 9.24 15.09 5.82
N THR A 29 8.90 14.25 4.83
CA THR A 29 9.05 12.77 4.93
C THR A 29 10.05 12.16 3.94
N GLY A 30 10.77 12.95 3.14
CA GLY A 30 12.00 12.49 2.47
C GLY A 30 11.88 11.27 1.53
N GLY A 31 10.69 10.97 0.99
CA GLY A 31 10.50 9.82 0.10
C GLY A 31 11.02 10.06 -1.33
N THR A 32 11.79 9.13 -1.89
CA THR A 32 12.28 9.16 -3.28
C THR A 32 11.20 8.85 -4.33
N GLY A 33 9.99 8.49 -3.92
CA GLY A 33 8.92 8.04 -4.82
C GLY A 33 9.18 6.64 -5.40
N LEU A 34 9.98 5.81 -4.72
CA LEU A 34 10.30 4.45 -5.17
C LEU A 34 9.48 3.36 -4.47
N GLY A 35 8.88 3.63 -3.30
CA GLY A 35 8.24 2.61 -2.47
C GLY A 35 7.17 1.80 -3.19
N LEU A 36 6.16 2.47 -3.77
CA LEU A 36 5.07 1.78 -4.49
C LEU A 36 5.54 1.13 -5.80
N ALA A 37 6.57 1.67 -6.45
CA ALA A 37 7.18 1.03 -7.61
C ALA A 37 7.85 -0.31 -7.24
N ILE A 38 8.52 -0.36 -6.08
CA ILE A 38 9.10 -1.61 -5.53
C ILE A 38 7.98 -2.59 -5.18
N VAL A 39 6.93 -2.14 -4.48
CA VAL A 39 5.78 -2.98 -4.10
C VAL A 39 5.14 -3.61 -5.34
N LYS A 40 4.84 -2.81 -6.37
CA LYS A 40 4.28 -3.33 -7.63
C LYS A 40 5.19 -4.38 -8.24
N HIS A 41 6.49 -4.13 -8.32
CA HIS A 41 7.45 -5.08 -8.89
C HIS A 41 7.49 -6.41 -8.12
N VAL A 42 7.52 -6.35 -6.78
CA VAL A 42 7.51 -7.54 -5.92
C VAL A 42 6.21 -8.32 -6.10
N LEU A 43 5.05 -7.65 -6.09
CA LEU A 43 3.75 -8.31 -6.27
C LEU A 43 3.65 -8.99 -7.64
N THR A 44 4.04 -8.30 -8.72
CA THR A 44 4.06 -8.89 -10.06
C THR A 44 4.92 -10.15 -10.12
N ARG A 45 6.09 -10.17 -9.46
CA ARG A 45 6.93 -11.38 -9.38
C ARG A 45 6.28 -12.53 -8.62
N HIS A 46 5.34 -12.24 -7.72
CA HIS A 46 4.57 -13.24 -7.00
C HIS A 46 3.26 -13.64 -7.72
N GLY A 47 2.98 -13.08 -8.90
CA GLY A 47 1.70 -13.24 -9.59
C GLY A 47 0.54 -12.54 -8.88
N ALA A 48 0.85 -11.60 -7.99
CA ALA A 48 -0.10 -10.80 -7.23
C ALA A 48 -0.27 -9.42 -7.89
N ARG A 49 -1.35 -8.71 -7.52
CA ARG A 49 -1.59 -7.32 -7.95
C ARG A 49 -1.74 -6.37 -6.78
N LEU A 50 -1.33 -5.13 -6.98
CA LEU A 50 -1.64 -4.02 -6.07
C LEU A 50 -2.99 -3.42 -6.49
N ASP A 51 -3.90 -3.28 -5.54
CA ASP A 51 -5.16 -2.55 -5.69
C ASP A 51 -5.14 -1.34 -4.75
N VAL A 52 -5.56 -0.18 -5.26
CA VAL A 52 -5.54 1.08 -4.51
C VAL A 52 -6.92 1.71 -4.61
N GLN A 53 -7.60 1.80 -3.48
CA GLN A 53 -8.88 2.47 -3.33
C GLN A 53 -8.63 3.75 -2.55
N SER A 54 -8.93 4.91 -3.14
CA SER A 54 -8.69 6.19 -2.47
C SER A 54 -9.67 7.23 -2.96
N ALA A 55 -10.01 8.17 -2.06
CA ALA A 55 -10.81 9.34 -2.39
C ALA A 55 -10.33 10.54 -1.58
N PRO A 56 -10.22 11.74 -2.19
CA PRO A 56 -9.87 12.95 -1.47
C PRO A 56 -10.75 13.18 -0.22
N GLY A 57 -10.12 13.52 0.91
CA GLY A 57 -10.75 13.72 2.20
C GLY A 57 -11.16 12.45 2.96
N LYS A 58 -11.03 11.25 2.36
CA LYS A 58 -11.43 9.97 2.99
C LYS A 58 -10.25 9.07 3.39
N GLY A 59 -9.06 9.35 2.89
CA GLY A 59 -7.89 8.48 3.04
C GLY A 59 -7.76 7.46 1.91
N SER A 60 -6.84 6.52 2.08
CA SER A 60 -6.55 5.48 1.08
C SER A 60 -6.47 4.08 1.68
N THR A 61 -6.80 3.07 0.89
CA THR A 61 -6.62 1.66 1.20
C THR A 61 -5.77 1.03 0.09
N PHE A 62 -4.66 0.42 0.49
CA PHE A 62 -3.75 -0.31 -0.39
C PHE A 62 -3.86 -1.80 -0.08
N SER A 63 -4.17 -2.61 -1.10
CA SER A 63 -4.43 -4.03 -0.96
C SER A 63 -3.49 -4.83 -1.86
N ALA A 64 -2.78 -5.80 -1.29
CA ALA A 64 -2.01 -6.78 -2.04
C ALA A 64 -2.87 -8.02 -2.27
N ILE A 65 -3.22 -8.30 -3.53
CA ILE A 65 -4.13 -9.39 -3.89
C ILE A 65 -3.30 -10.52 -4.50
N PHE A 66 -3.17 -11.62 -3.75
CA PHE A 66 -2.46 -12.82 -4.18
C PHE A 66 -3.43 -13.85 -4.80
N PRO A 67 -2.97 -14.65 -5.77
CA PRO A 67 -3.76 -15.76 -6.28
C PRO A 67 -3.87 -16.87 -5.23
N ALA A 68 -4.96 -17.63 -5.24
CA ALA A 68 -5.27 -18.65 -4.24
C ALA A 68 -4.17 -19.72 -4.10
N GLN A 69 -3.45 -20.02 -5.17
CA GLN A 69 -2.32 -20.96 -5.20
C GLN A 69 -1.14 -20.53 -4.33
N ARG A 70 -1.07 -19.24 -3.93
CA ARG A 70 -0.05 -18.71 -3.02
C ARG A 70 -0.48 -18.80 -1.54
N LEU A 71 -1.68 -19.28 -1.27
CA LEU A 71 -2.15 -19.52 0.09
C LEU A 71 -1.57 -20.84 0.60
N LEU A 72 -0.75 -20.77 1.64
CA LEU A 72 -0.28 -21.93 2.37
C LEU A 72 -1.15 -22.12 3.60
N ALA A 73 -1.50 -23.37 3.91
CA ALA A 73 -2.12 -23.69 5.19
C ALA A 73 -1.16 -23.28 6.31
N ALA A 74 -1.67 -22.55 7.30
CA ALA A 74 -0.89 -22.25 8.49
C ALA A 74 -0.52 -23.57 9.17
N PRO A 75 0.74 -23.79 9.56
CA PRO A 75 1.09 -24.95 10.36
C PRO A 75 0.35 -24.88 11.70
N PRO A 76 0.03 -26.01 12.33
CA PRO A 76 -0.73 -26.04 13.59
C PRO A 76 -0.02 -25.31 14.75
N SER A 77 1.29 -25.08 14.63
CA SER A 77 2.11 -24.31 15.57
C SER A 77 2.26 -22.82 15.22
N ALA A 78 1.69 -22.36 14.11
CA ALA A 78 1.75 -20.95 13.75
C ALA A 78 1.00 -20.12 14.77
N SER A 79 1.73 -19.24 15.46
CA SER A 79 1.10 -18.16 16.21
C SER A 79 0.63 -17.10 15.23
N VAL A 80 -0.67 -16.80 15.25
CA VAL A 80 -1.21 -15.64 14.54
C VAL A 80 -0.67 -14.42 15.27
N ILE A 81 0.26 -13.71 14.64
CA ILE A 81 0.67 -12.39 15.13
C ILE A 81 -0.40 -11.42 14.64
N PRO A 82 -1.28 -10.91 15.53
CA PRO A 82 -2.22 -9.89 15.12
C PRO A 82 -1.45 -8.69 14.59
N PHE A 83 -1.92 -8.11 13.49
CA PHE A 83 -1.45 -6.79 13.09
C PHE A 83 -1.61 -5.87 14.30
N PRO A 84 -0.58 -5.12 14.72
CA PRO A 84 -0.72 -4.17 15.81
C PRO A 84 -1.76 -3.13 15.41
N GLY A 85 -3.00 -3.36 15.84
CA GLY A 85 -4.11 -2.46 15.60
C GLY A 85 -3.94 -1.27 16.53
N GLN A 86 -3.72 -0.09 15.95
CA GLN A 86 -4.22 1.23 16.37
C GLN A 86 -4.41 1.49 17.89
N ALA A 87 -3.53 1.00 18.75
CA ALA A 87 -3.51 1.35 20.16
C ALA A 87 -2.60 2.58 20.34
N GLN A 88 -3.12 3.77 20.03
CA GLN A 88 -2.72 5.08 20.55
C GLN A 88 -3.45 6.19 19.77
N ALA A 89 -4.72 6.38 20.08
CA ALA A 89 -5.43 7.64 19.86
C ALA A 89 -6.46 7.76 20.99
N GLY A 90 -5.93 8.06 22.18
CA GLY A 90 -6.68 8.55 23.34
C GLY A 90 -6.19 9.94 23.67
#